data_AF-A0A3B3ZFY7-F1
#
_entry.id   AF-A0A3B3ZFY7-F1
#
_cell.length_a   1.000
_cell.length_b   1.000
_cell.length_c   1.000
_cell.angle_alpha   90.00
_cell.angle_beta   90.00
_cell.angle_gamma   90.00
#
_symmetry.space_group_name_H-M   'P 1'
#
loop_
_entity.id
_entity.type
_entity.pdbx_description
1 polymer ?
#
loop_
_entity_poly.entity_id
_entity_poly.type
_entity_poly.pdbx_seq_one_letter_code
_entity_poly.pdbx_strand_id
1 'polypeptide(L)'
;MRPQKVRLDLNNSNENTRFFVFSYGTVSQCAQIDDLPGKQVSAMINMKGIKGYFKFQQDSPFSVTELTVNLTNLQSKVGPYHVHLFPVPSLRNPLSSLCPGSTHDRYEIGDLGTKHMSLAGLTEFEGVFEDYNLPLYGQNSIVGRSVVIHELNGARYCQKF
;
A
#
# COMPACT_ATOMS: atom_id res chain seq x y z
N MET A 1 -29.36 6.60 2.63
CA MET A 1 -29.99 5.77 3.69
C MET A 1 -30.30 6.66 4.88
N ARG A 2 -31.49 6.55 5.50
CA ARG A 2 -31.82 7.27 6.75
C ARG A 2 -31.43 6.39 7.94
N PRO A 3 -30.80 6.93 8.99
CA PRO A 3 -30.47 6.14 10.17
C PRO A 3 -31.76 5.71 10.88
N GLN A 4 -31.95 4.40 11.04
CA GLN A 4 -33.00 3.85 11.90
C GLN A 4 -32.46 3.69 13.32
N LYS A 5 -33.17 4.25 14.30
CA LYS A 5 -32.86 4.08 15.72
C LYS A 5 -33.37 2.70 16.15
N VAL A 6 -32.46 1.75 16.32
CA VAL A 6 -32.78 0.42 16.86
C VAL A 6 -32.41 0.39 18.34
N ARG A 7 -33.26 -0.20 19.18
CA ARG A 7 -33.01 -0.38 20.60
C ARG A 7 -31.93 -1.46 20.78
N LEU A 8 -30.82 -1.10 21.41
CA LEU A 8 -29.80 -2.06 21.84
C LEU A 8 -30.34 -2.92 22.97
N ASP A 9 -30.38 -4.24 22.75
CA ASP A 9 -30.69 -5.22 23.77
C ASP A 9 -29.42 -5.97 24.14
N LEU A 10 -28.86 -5.64 25.32
CA LEU A 10 -27.62 -6.24 25.83
C LEU A 10 -27.82 -7.70 26.27
N ASN A 11 -29.05 -8.17 26.39
CA ASN A 11 -29.36 -9.56 26.76
C ASN A 11 -29.46 -10.49 25.54
N ASN A 12 -29.44 -9.94 24.33
CA ASN A 12 -29.53 -10.67 23.07
C ASN A 12 -28.44 -10.22 22.08
N SER A 13 -27.29 -9.78 22.62
CA SER A 13 -26.13 -9.39 21.83
C SER A 13 -25.31 -10.62 21.45
N ASN A 14 -25.09 -10.79 20.15
CA ASN A 14 -24.11 -11.74 19.62
C ASN A 14 -22.74 -11.37 20.21
N GLU A 15 -21.96 -12.33 20.75
CA GLU A 15 -20.69 -12.05 21.44
C GLU A 15 -19.64 -11.32 20.57
N ASN A 16 -19.84 -11.32 19.24
CA ASN A 16 -18.97 -10.66 18.27
C ASN A 16 -19.30 -9.18 18.01
N THR A 17 -20.40 -8.63 18.54
CA THR A 17 -20.77 -7.23 18.27
C THR A 17 -20.34 -6.31 19.41
N ARG A 18 -19.44 -5.38 19.10
CA ARG A 18 -18.96 -4.37 20.04
C ARG A 18 -19.64 -3.04 19.79
N PHE A 19 -19.97 -2.32 20.86
CA PHE A 19 -20.59 -0.99 20.77
C PHE A 19 -19.79 0.02 21.58
N PHE A 20 -19.55 1.19 21.00
CA PHE A 20 -19.08 2.36 21.71
C PHE A 20 -20.29 3.09 22.29
N VAL A 21 -20.31 3.29 23.61
CA VAL A 21 -21.35 4.06 24.28
C VAL A 21 -20.73 5.35 24.81
N PHE A 22 -21.27 6.48 24.38
CA PHE A 22 -20.88 7.81 24.81
C PHE A 22 -22.00 8.47 25.60
N SER A 23 -21.70 8.90 26.83
CA SER A 23 -22.66 9.56 27.71
C SER A 23 -22.25 11.01 27.96
N TYR A 24 -23.18 11.93 27.74
CA TYR A 24 -23.01 13.36 27.99
C TYR A 24 -24.25 13.90 28.73
N GLY A 25 -24.08 14.23 30.01
CA GLY A 25 -25.19 14.58 30.90
C GLY A 25 -26.16 13.40 31.06
N THR A 26 -27.43 13.61 30.72
CA THR A 26 -28.49 12.58 30.76
C THR A 26 -28.67 11.84 29.43
N VAL A 27 -27.90 12.20 28.39
CA VAL A 27 -28.02 11.62 27.06
C VAL A 27 -26.92 10.59 26.84
N SER A 28 -27.32 9.37 26.47
CA SER A 28 -26.41 8.33 25.98
C SER A 28 -26.64 8.09 24.49
N GLN A 29 -25.55 8.03 23.76
CA GLN A 29 -25.50 7.67 22.34
C GLN A 29 -24.62 6.43 22.18
N CYS A 30 -24.89 5.66 21.14
CA CYS A 30 -24.21 4.41 20.87
C CYS A 30 -23.87 4.32 19.38
N ALA A 31 -22.75 3.71 19.07
CA ALA A 31 -22.33 3.35 17.72
C ALA A 31 -21.77 1.93 17.74
N GLN A 32 -22.04 1.17 16.69
CA GLN A 32 -21.39 -0.13 16.51
C GLN A 32 -19.91 0.08 16.17
N ILE A 33 -19.05 -0.74 16.77
CA ILE A 33 -17.63 -0.82 16.45
C ILE A 33 -17.45 -1.98 15.49
N ASP A 34 -17.00 -1.67 14.27
CA ASP A 34 -16.65 -2.67 13.28
C ASP A 34 -15.14 -2.90 13.29
N ASP A 35 -14.72 -4.16 13.35
CA ASP A 35 -13.33 -4.53 13.13
C ASP A 35 -13.00 -4.43 11.65
N LEU A 36 -12.01 -3.61 11.33
CA LEU A 36 -11.47 -3.51 9.98
C LEU A 36 -10.25 -4.42 9.89
N PRO A 37 -10.32 -5.56 9.19
CA PRO A 37 -9.18 -6.44 9.04
C PRO A 37 -8.12 -5.74 8.20
N GLY A 38 -6.86 -5.82 8.64
CA GLY A 38 -5.72 -5.36 7.86
C GLY A 38 -5.56 -6.15 6.55
N LYS A 39 -4.89 -5.54 5.57
CA LYS A 39 -4.55 -6.17 4.30
C LYS A 39 -3.04 -6.26 4.18
N GLN A 40 -2.60 -7.37 3.60
CA GLN A 40 -1.21 -7.59 3.23
C GLN A 40 -1.16 -8.28 1.88
N VAL A 41 -0.26 -7.83 1.01
CA VAL A 41 0.04 -8.47 -0.27
C VAL A 41 1.54 -8.51 -0.48
N SER A 42 2.03 -9.47 -1.28
CA SER A 42 3.47 -9.67 -1.44
C SER A 42 3.82 -10.19 -2.83
N ALA A 43 4.86 -9.62 -3.42
CA ALA A 43 5.46 -10.08 -4.67
C ALA A 43 6.80 -10.76 -4.35
N MET A 44 6.84 -12.10 -4.45
CA MET A 44 8.07 -12.88 -4.30
C MET A 44 8.91 -12.81 -5.57
N ILE A 45 10.15 -12.34 -5.47
CA ILE A 45 11.08 -12.20 -6.58
C ILE A 45 12.01 -13.41 -6.62
N ASN A 46 12.09 -14.06 -7.77
CA ASN A 46 13.07 -15.11 -8.06
C ASN A 46 13.35 -15.13 -9.56
N MET A 47 14.21 -14.22 -10.02
CA MET A 47 14.41 -13.95 -11.45
C MET A 47 15.88 -13.71 -11.77
N LYS A 48 16.43 -14.49 -12.71
CA LYS A 48 17.83 -14.42 -13.16
C LYS A 48 18.85 -14.32 -12.01
N GLY A 49 18.57 -15.00 -10.90
CA GLY A 49 19.42 -15.00 -9.70
C GLY A 49 19.13 -13.90 -8.68
N ILE A 50 18.35 -12.86 -9.02
CA ILE A 50 17.82 -11.90 -8.06
C ILE A 50 16.72 -12.61 -7.25
N LYS A 51 16.80 -12.52 -5.92
CA LYS A 51 15.85 -13.14 -5.00
C LYS A 51 15.39 -12.17 -3.94
N GLY A 52 14.18 -12.34 -3.44
CA GLY A 52 13.66 -11.54 -2.35
C GLY A 52 12.16 -11.30 -2.47
N TYR A 53 11.67 -10.19 -1.95
CA TYR A 53 10.26 -9.83 -2.00
C TYR A 53 10.01 -8.33 -1.86
N PHE A 54 8.82 -7.94 -2.31
CA PHE A 54 8.14 -6.72 -1.89
C PHE A 54 6.92 -7.13 -1.07
N LYS A 55 6.75 -6.56 0.12
CA LYS A 55 5.57 -6.76 0.97
C LYS A 55 4.92 -5.40 1.23
N PHE A 56 3.60 -5.36 1.09
CA PHE A 56 2.79 -4.18 1.40
C PHE A 56 1.79 -4.55 2.48
N GLN A 57 1.69 -3.76 3.54
CA GLN A 57 0.77 -3.98 4.65
C GLN A 57 0.03 -2.70 5.02
N GLN A 58 -1.26 -2.81 5.27
CA GLN A 58 -2.09 -1.68 5.69
C GLN A 58 -3.15 -2.16 6.70
N ASP A 59 -3.02 -1.71 7.94
CA ASP A 59 -3.85 -2.19 9.06
C ASP A 59 -5.33 -1.80 8.95
N SER A 60 -5.63 -0.71 8.22
CA SER A 60 -6.99 -0.30 7.91
C SER A 60 -7.03 0.60 6.66
N PRO A 61 -8.19 0.86 6.05
CA PRO A 61 -8.33 1.83 4.95
C PRO A 61 -7.85 3.25 5.26
N PHE A 62 -7.69 3.59 6.55
CA PHE A 62 -7.30 4.92 7.03
C PHE A 62 -5.83 4.98 7.49
N SER A 63 -5.15 3.83 7.55
CA SER A 63 -3.75 3.73 7.95
C SER A 63 -2.82 3.98 6.76
N VAL A 64 -1.57 4.33 7.02
CA VAL A 64 -0.51 4.34 6.00
C VAL A 64 -0.20 2.92 5.51
N THR A 65 0.35 2.79 4.30
CA THR A 65 0.81 1.49 3.81
C THR A 65 2.29 1.34 4.10
N GLU A 66 2.65 0.29 4.84
CA GLU A 66 4.04 -0.10 5.06
C GLU A 66 4.52 -0.92 3.86
N LEU A 67 5.61 -0.48 3.23
CA LEU A 67 6.34 -1.19 2.19
C LEU A 67 7.63 -1.77 2.78
N THR A 68 7.75 -3.09 2.78
CA THR A 68 8.99 -3.79 3.06
C THR A 68 9.59 -4.31 1.76
N VAL A 69 10.85 -3.98 1.50
CA VAL A 69 11.61 -4.48 0.36
C VAL A 69 12.81 -5.25 0.88
N ASN A 70 13.00 -6.47 0.40
CA ASN A 70 14.22 -7.24 0.64
C ASN A 70 14.63 -7.88 -0.69
N LEU A 71 15.77 -7.50 -1.24
CA LEU A 71 16.30 -7.99 -2.50
C LEU A 71 17.77 -8.30 -2.39
N THR A 72 18.18 -9.44 -2.94
CA THR A 72 19.54 -9.94 -2.92
C THR A 72 20.04 -10.18 -4.34
N ASN A 73 21.36 -10.14 -4.50
CA ASN A 73 22.04 -10.47 -5.75
C ASN A 73 21.62 -9.58 -6.95
N LEU A 74 21.42 -8.28 -6.68
CA LEU A 74 21.10 -7.27 -7.69
C LEU A 74 22.27 -7.01 -8.65
N GLN A 75 23.51 -7.19 -8.18
CA GLN A 75 24.75 -7.01 -8.95
C GLN A 75 24.82 -5.68 -9.73
N SER A 76 24.20 -4.62 -9.19
CA SER A 76 24.09 -3.31 -9.84
C SER A 76 23.40 -3.34 -11.22
N LYS A 77 22.58 -4.37 -11.50
CA LYS A 77 21.93 -4.58 -12.81
C LYS A 77 20.56 -3.93 -12.95
N VAL A 78 19.99 -3.45 -11.85
CA VAL A 78 18.64 -2.88 -11.82
C VAL A 78 18.68 -1.41 -11.41
N GLY A 79 17.60 -0.68 -11.69
CA GLY A 79 17.48 0.73 -11.32
C GLY A 79 16.07 1.06 -10.81
N PRO A 80 15.24 1.77 -11.60
CA PRO A 80 13.88 2.12 -11.17
C PRO A 80 12.98 0.90 -10.97
N TYR A 81 12.06 1.02 -10.03
CA TYR A 81 11.01 0.05 -9.78
C TYR A 81 9.71 0.74 -9.40
N HIS A 82 8.58 0.20 -9.85
CA HIS A 82 7.27 0.80 -9.63
C HIS A 82 6.14 -0.24 -9.67
N VAL A 83 5.00 0.08 -9.06
CA VAL A 83 3.76 -0.68 -9.23
C VAL A 83 3.13 -0.31 -10.57
N HIS A 84 2.94 -1.29 -11.44
CA HIS A 84 2.31 -1.12 -12.74
C HIS A 84 0.79 -1.33 -12.67
N LEU A 85 0.04 -0.61 -13.52
CA LEU A 85 -1.38 -0.33 -13.36
C LEU A 85 -2.23 -0.83 -14.56
N PHE A 86 -3.51 -1.11 -14.33
CA PHE A 86 -4.59 -1.01 -15.34
C PHE A 86 -4.66 0.44 -15.89
N PRO A 87 -5.26 0.72 -17.06
CA PRO A 87 -4.92 1.89 -17.88
C PRO A 87 -5.30 3.22 -17.22
N VAL A 88 -4.36 4.16 -17.19
CA VAL A 88 -4.58 5.56 -16.79
C VAL A 88 -4.92 6.36 -18.05
N PRO A 89 -5.97 7.21 -18.07
CA PRO A 89 -6.05 8.28 -19.07
C PRO A 89 -4.81 9.14 -18.88
N SER A 90 -3.99 9.20 -19.92
CA SER A 90 -2.71 9.86 -19.91
C SER A 90 -2.90 11.38 -19.76
N LEU A 91 -2.80 11.90 -18.54
CA LEU A 91 -2.35 13.27 -18.34
C LEU A 91 -0.87 13.21 -17.93
N ARG A 92 -0.04 12.82 -18.91
CA ARG A 92 1.40 13.05 -18.85
C ARG A 92 1.61 14.57 -18.75
N ASN A 93 1.88 15.08 -17.56
CA ASN A 93 2.65 16.31 -17.43
C ASN A 93 4.12 15.88 -17.34
N PRO A 94 4.97 16.15 -18.35
CA PRO A 94 6.35 15.64 -18.40
C PRO A 94 7.32 16.32 -17.41
N LEU A 95 6.83 16.96 -16.34
CA LEU A 95 7.59 17.95 -15.57
C LEU A 95 7.81 17.63 -14.10
N SER A 96 7.53 16.42 -13.62
CA SER A 96 7.90 16.01 -12.26
C SER A 96 9.17 15.15 -12.27
N SER A 97 10.29 15.71 -12.71
CA SER A 97 11.60 15.30 -12.18
C SER A 97 11.67 15.78 -10.72
N LEU A 98 10.92 15.12 -9.85
CA LEU A 98 10.89 15.46 -8.44
C LEU A 98 12.17 14.96 -7.78
N CYS A 99 12.84 15.82 -7.02
CA CYS A 99 13.96 15.41 -6.18
C CYS A 99 13.50 14.30 -5.20
N PRO A 100 14.34 13.30 -4.91
CA PRO A 100 14.05 12.31 -3.87
C PRO A 100 13.69 13.01 -2.54
N GLY A 101 12.65 12.53 -1.86
CA GLY A 101 12.21 13.08 -0.56
C GLY A 101 11.16 14.21 -0.63
N SER A 102 10.42 14.34 -1.73
CA SER A 102 9.24 15.23 -1.77
C SER A 102 8.03 14.62 -1.05
N THR A 103 6.93 15.37 -0.95
CA THR A 103 5.68 14.86 -0.39
C THR A 103 5.05 13.79 -1.30
N HIS A 104 4.50 12.72 -0.71
CA HIS A 104 4.03 11.52 -1.41
C HIS A 104 2.92 11.75 -2.45
N ASP A 105 2.18 12.86 -2.32
CA ASP A 105 1.10 13.31 -3.20
C ASP A 105 1.60 13.80 -4.56
N ARG A 106 2.90 14.12 -4.69
CA ARG A 106 3.49 14.66 -5.92
C ARG A 106 4.07 13.60 -6.86
N TYR A 107 4.05 12.32 -6.46
CA TYR A 107 4.53 11.20 -7.25
C TYR A 107 3.36 10.40 -7.82
N GLU A 108 3.60 9.73 -8.96
CA GLU A 108 2.63 8.77 -9.50
C GLU A 108 2.34 7.67 -8.46
N ILE A 109 1.07 7.26 -8.38
CA ILE A 109 0.66 6.14 -7.53
C ILE A 109 1.40 4.90 -8.03
N GLY A 110 2.38 4.44 -7.25
CA GLY A 110 3.19 3.28 -7.58
C GLY A 110 4.62 3.58 -7.99
N ASP A 111 5.07 4.82 -8.20
CA ASP A 111 6.51 5.08 -8.43
C ASP A 111 7.29 4.91 -7.12
N LEU A 112 7.77 3.70 -6.87
CA LEU A 112 8.41 3.33 -5.61
C LEU A 112 9.86 3.79 -5.57
N GLY A 113 10.61 3.61 -6.65
CA GLY A 113 12.04 3.91 -6.68
C GLY A 113 12.36 5.40 -6.53
N THR A 114 11.50 6.28 -7.02
CA THR A 114 11.68 7.73 -6.85
C THR A 114 11.29 8.20 -5.45
N LYS A 115 10.29 7.55 -4.81
CA LYS A 115 9.84 7.86 -3.45
C LYS A 115 10.77 7.31 -2.36
N HIS A 116 11.12 6.02 -2.49
CA HIS A 116 11.66 5.18 -1.41
C HIS A 116 13.09 4.70 -1.67
N MET A 117 13.84 5.42 -2.51
CA MET A 117 15.21 5.12 -2.97
C MET A 117 15.29 4.21 -4.20
N SER A 118 16.30 4.46 -5.05
CA SER A 118 16.60 3.70 -6.26
C SER A 118 17.44 2.45 -5.96
N LEU A 119 17.24 1.37 -6.73
CA LEU A 119 18.08 0.16 -6.66
C LEU A 119 19.38 0.30 -7.47
N ALA A 120 19.58 1.43 -8.16
CA ALA A 120 20.73 1.64 -9.04
C ALA A 120 22.05 1.54 -8.28
N GLY A 121 22.97 0.73 -8.80
CA GLY A 121 24.30 0.54 -8.21
C GLY A 121 24.35 -0.44 -7.04
N LEU A 122 23.22 -0.91 -6.51
CA LEU A 122 23.20 -1.78 -5.33
C LEU A 122 23.42 -3.26 -5.68
N THR A 123 24.06 -4.00 -4.77
CA THR A 123 24.20 -5.47 -4.83
C THR A 123 23.11 -6.20 -4.06
N GLU A 124 22.58 -5.55 -3.03
CA GLU A 124 21.48 -5.98 -2.19
C GLU A 124 20.76 -4.74 -1.66
N PHE A 125 19.51 -4.90 -1.26
CA PHE A 125 18.71 -3.82 -0.70
C PHE A 125 17.71 -4.37 0.30
N GLU A 126 17.67 -3.74 1.47
CA GLU A 126 16.66 -3.97 2.48
C GLU A 126 16.16 -2.62 2.99
N GLY A 127 14.85 -2.46 3.09
CA GLY A 127 14.25 -1.21 3.54
C GLY A 127 12.79 -1.38 3.94
N VAL A 128 12.36 -0.55 4.89
CA VAL A 128 10.97 -0.43 5.33
C VAL A 128 10.57 1.04 5.22
N PHE A 129 9.44 1.31 4.57
CA PHE A 129 8.97 2.65 4.25
C PHE A 129 7.47 2.78 4.50
N GLU A 130 7.01 3.98 4.81
CA GLU A 130 5.60 4.32 4.85
C GLU A 130 5.22 5.08 3.57
N ASP A 131 4.17 4.63 2.86
CA ASP A 131 3.61 5.32 1.70
C ASP A 131 2.15 5.72 1.95
N TYR A 132 1.91 7.03 1.93
CA TYR A 132 0.59 7.65 2.13
C TYR A 132 -0.28 7.59 0.87
N ASN A 133 0.29 7.22 -0.28
CA ASN A 133 -0.35 7.26 -1.60
C ASN A 133 -0.24 5.90 -2.32
N LEU A 134 -0.30 4.80 -1.56
CA LEU A 134 -0.22 3.43 -2.08
C LEU A 134 -1.28 2.50 -1.44
N PRO A 135 -2.57 2.78 -1.62
CA PRO A 135 -3.63 2.11 -0.86
C PRO A 135 -3.76 0.61 -1.19
N LEU A 136 -4.14 -0.20 -0.20
CA LEU A 136 -4.58 -1.60 -0.37
C LEU A 136 -6.11 -1.74 -0.42
N TYR A 137 -6.85 -0.66 -0.18
CA TYR A 137 -8.32 -0.60 -0.23
C TYR A 137 -8.81 0.42 -1.26
N GLY A 138 -10.11 0.35 -1.57
CA GLY A 138 -10.75 1.26 -2.51
C GLY A 138 -10.36 1.02 -3.98
N GLN A 139 -10.83 1.91 -4.85
CA GLN A 139 -10.72 1.77 -6.31
C GLN A 139 -9.28 1.85 -6.83
N ASN A 140 -8.42 2.61 -6.13
CA ASN A 140 -7.02 2.78 -6.50
C ASN A 140 -6.10 1.71 -5.90
N SER A 141 -6.66 0.68 -5.26
CA SER A 141 -5.92 -0.38 -4.59
C SER A 141 -4.86 -1.02 -5.49
N ILE A 142 -3.68 -1.25 -4.95
CA ILE A 142 -2.61 -1.99 -5.65
C ILE A 142 -2.78 -3.51 -5.60
N VAL A 143 -3.73 -4.02 -4.81
CA VAL A 143 -3.99 -5.46 -4.72
C VAL A 143 -4.35 -6.02 -6.11
N GLY A 144 -3.72 -7.13 -6.51
CA GLY A 144 -3.90 -7.74 -7.83
C GLY A 144 -3.13 -7.06 -8.97
N ARG A 145 -2.35 -6.02 -8.68
CA ARG A 145 -1.39 -5.42 -9.62
C ARG A 145 -0.03 -6.12 -9.55
N SER A 146 0.97 -5.54 -10.19
CA SER A 146 2.32 -6.10 -10.24
C SER A 146 3.37 -5.03 -9.96
N VAL A 147 4.44 -5.41 -9.28
CA VAL A 147 5.67 -4.63 -9.24
C VAL A 147 6.49 -4.88 -10.49
N VAL A 148 7.09 -3.82 -11.01
CA VAL A 148 8.00 -3.85 -12.16
C VAL A 148 9.37 -3.36 -11.72
N ILE A 149 10.42 -4.13 -12.02
CA ILE A 149 11.82 -3.73 -11.84
C ILE A 149 12.46 -3.57 -13.21
N HIS A 150 13.14 -2.45 -13.44
CA HIS A 150 13.87 -2.18 -14.68
C HIS A 150 15.32 -2.61 -14.56
N GLU A 151 15.78 -3.43 -15.50
CA GLU A 151 17.20 -3.68 -15.71
C GLU A 151 17.85 -2.53 -16.49
N LEU A 152 19.14 -2.29 -16.24
CA LEU A 152 19.93 -1.29 -16.97
C LEU A 152 20.12 -1.64 -18.46
N ASN A 153 19.95 -2.91 -18.84
CA ASN A 153 19.98 -3.37 -20.23
C ASN A 153 18.64 -3.17 -20.99
N GLY A 154 17.62 -2.60 -20.33
CA GLY A 154 16.31 -2.33 -20.91
C GLY A 154 15.25 -3.42 -20.68
N ALA A 155 15.62 -4.60 -20.17
CA ALA A 155 14.66 -5.62 -19.78
C ALA A 155 13.82 -5.20 -18.56
N ARG A 156 12.64 -5.80 -18.42
CA ARG A 156 11.71 -5.54 -17.31
C ARG A 156 11.28 -6.84 -16.68
N TYR A 157 11.20 -6.83 -15.36
CA TYR A 157 10.67 -7.93 -14.57
C TYR A 157 9.38 -7.52 -13.93
N CYS A 158 8.33 -8.33 -14.10
CA CYS A 158 7.02 -8.06 -13.56
C CYS A 158 6.62 -9.21 -12.65
N GLN A 159 6.21 -8.91 -11.42
CA GLN A 159 5.70 -9.89 -10.48
C GLN A 159 4.40 -9.40 -9.85
N LYS A 160 3.37 -10.25 -9.86
CA LYS A 160 2.06 -9.95 -9.28
C LYS A 160 2.10 -10.04 -7.75
N PHE A 161 1.31 -9.20 -7.09
CA PHE A 161 1.06 -9.23 -5.64
C PHE A 161 0.02 -10.26 -5.23
#